data_AF-A0A8C8YVC4-F1
#
_entry.id   AF-A0A8C8YVC4-F1
#
_cell.length_a   1.000
_cell.length_b   1.000
_cell.length_c   1.000
_cell.angle_alpha   90.00
_cell.angle_beta   90.00
_cell.angle_gamma   90.00
#
_symmetry.space_group_name_H-M   'P 1'
#
loop_
_entity.id
_entity.type
_entity.pdbx_description
1 polymer ?
#
loop_
_entity_poly.entity_id
_entity_poly.type
_entity_poly.pdbx_seq_one_letter_code
_entity_poly.pdbx_strand_id
1 'polypeptide(L)'
;MKLLSRAGSFSRFYSLKVAPNVKATAAPAGAPPHPQDLEFTKLPNGLVIASWENYPPISRIGLFIKAGSRYEDSSNLGTSHLLRLASSLTTKGASSFKIMPGIEAVGGKGYFRHEHND
;
A
#
# COMPACT_ATOMS: atom_id res chain seq x y z
N MET A 1 -60.80 26.23 25.55
CA MET A 1 -60.02 27.22 24.80
C MET A 1 -58.68 26.61 24.40
N LYS A 2 -58.19 26.96 23.21
CA LYS A 2 -57.07 26.38 22.43
C LYS A 2 -55.73 26.26 23.19
N LEU A 3 -54.87 25.34 22.74
CA LEU A 3 -53.48 25.56 22.25
C LEU A 3 -52.78 24.18 22.09
N LEU A 4 -52.68 23.61 20.88
CA LEU A 4 -51.69 23.83 19.80
C LEU A 4 -50.47 22.88 19.86
N SER A 5 -50.45 21.97 18.87
CA SER A 5 -49.32 21.51 18.04
C SER A 5 -47.99 21.14 18.68
N ARG A 6 -47.58 19.88 18.48
CA ARG A 6 -46.19 19.57 18.14
C ARG A 6 -46.12 18.55 17.01
N ALA A 7 -45.56 19.00 15.89
CA ALA A 7 -45.29 18.20 14.71
C ALA A 7 -44.33 17.05 15.07
N GLY A 8 -44.75 15.82 14.82
CA GLY A 8 -43.86 14.66 14.84
C GLY A 8 -42.85 14.79 13.71
N SER A 9 -41.56 14.84 14.07
CA SER A 9 -40.47 14.74 13.10
C SER A 9 -40.50 13.35 12.49
N PHE A 10 -41.00 13.23 11.26
CA PHE A 10 -40.87 12.01 10.46
C PHE A 10 -39.42 11.88 9.99
N SER A 11 -38.58 11.26 10.82
CA SER A 11 -37.27 10.77 10.39
C SER A 11 -37.50 9.64 9.38
N ARG A 12 -37.34 9.95 8.11
CA ARG A 12 -37.35 8.98 7.01
C ARG A 12 -36.05 8.20 7.08
N PHE A 13 -36.01 7.16 7.91
CA PHE A 13 -34.86 6.25 7.97
C PHE A 13 -34.74 5.51 6.64
N TYR A 14 -33.69 5.81 5.88
CA TYR A 14 -33.32 5.06 4.69
C TYR A 14 -32.91 3.65 5.12
N SER A 15 -33.64 2.65 4.63
CA SER A 15 -33.35 1.24 4.88
C SER A 15 -31.92 0.91 4.42
N LEU A 16 -31.06 0.51 5.37
CA LEU A 16 -29.82 -0.21 5.08
C LEU A 16 -30.21 -1.52 4.38
N LYS A 17 -30.11 -1.54 3.05
CA LYS A 17 -30.08 -2.78 2.28
C LYS A 17 -28.87 -3.58 2.75
N VAL A 18 -29.10 -4.52 3.66
CA VAL A 18 -28.15 -5.55 4.06
C VAL A 18 -27.61 -6.22 2.80
N ALA A 19 -26.31 -6.08 2.57
CA ALA A 19 -25.63 -6.78 1.49
C ALA A 19 -25.79 -8.30 1.71
N PRO A 20 -26.13 -9.08 0.67
CA PRO A 20 -26.19 -10.52 0.80
C PRO A 20 -24.80 -11.04 1.22
N ASN A 21 -24.77 -11.84 2.28
CA ASN A 21 -23.57 -12.56 2.69
C ASN A 21 -23.26 -13.59 1.58
N VAL A 22 -22.40 -13.21 0.65
CA VAL A 22 -21.86 -14.12 -0.35
C VAL A 22 -20.88 -15.02 0.40
N LYS A 23 -21.35 -16.21 0.78
CA LYS A 23 -20.46 -17.34 1.09
C LYS A 23 -19.56 -17.50 -0.13
N ALA A 24 -18.29 -17.12 0.01
CA ALA A 24 -17.28 -17.44 -0.98
C ALA A 24 -17.27 -18.97 -1.12
N THR A 25 -17.78 -19.46 -2.26
CA THR A 25 -17.53 -20.83 -2.68
C THR A 25 -16.02 -20.96 -2.77
N ALA A 26 -15.43 -21.77 -1.90
CA ALA A 26 -14.04 -22.17 -2.03
C ALA A 26 -13.90 -22.79 -3.42
N ALA A 27 -13.07 -22.17 -4.27
CA ALA A 27 -12.67 -22.76 -5.54
C ALA A 27 -12.15 -24.18 -5.28
N PRO A 28 -12.38 -25.15 -6.19
CA PRO A 28 -11.89 -26.51 -6.01
C PRO A 28 -10.39 -26.42 -5.77
N ALA A 29 -9.95 -26.92 -4.62
CA ALA A 29 -8.54 -26.98 -4.25
C ALA A 29 -7.86 -27.99 -5.19
N GLY A 30 -7.44 -27.49 -6.36
CA GLY A 30 -6.41 -28.14 -7.15
C GLY A 30 -5.15 -28.28 -6.31
N ALA A 31 -4.32 -29.28 -6.63
CA ALA A 31 -3.07 -29.54 -5.93
C ALA A 31 -2.29 -28.23 -5.67
N PRO A 32 -1.64 -28.09 -4.49
CA PRO A 32 -0.87 -26.89 -4.21
C PRO A 32 0.13 -26.67 -5.34
N PRO A 33 0.20 -25.44 -5.89
CA PRO A 33 1.09 -25.15 -7.00
C PRO A 33 2.53 -25.48 -6.63
N HIS A 34 3.30 -25.95 -7.62
CA HIS A 34 4.70 -26.29 -7.39
C HIS A 34 5.47 -25.05 -6.93
N PRO A 35 6.27 -25.13 -5.85
CA PRO A 35 7.10 -24.02 -5.42
C PRO A 35 7.97 -23.53 -6.58
N GLN A 36 7.89 -22.25 -6.91
CA GLN A 36 8.79 -21.66 -7.90
C GLN A 36 10.11 -21.31 -7.22
N ASP A 37 11.19 -21.47 -7.96
CA ASP A 37 12.51 -21.04 -7.50
C ASP A 37 12.64 -19.52 -7.53
N LEU A 38 13.56 -18.99 -6.74
CA LEU A 38 13.92 -17.57 -6.78
C LEU A 38 14.64 -17.27 -8.09
N GLU A 39 14.06 -16.41 -8.91
CA GLU A 39 14.70 -15.93 -10.13
C GLU A 39 15.57 -14.71 -9.81
N PHE A 40 16.83 -14.78 -10.21
CA PHE A 40 17.80 -13.71 -10.00
C PHE A 40 18.37 -13.24 -11.32
N THR A 41 18.22 -11.95 -11.62
CA THR A 41 18.76 -11.33 -12.83
C THR A 41 19.59 -10.11 -12.46
N LYS A 42 20.84 -10.07 -12.92
CA LYS A 42 21.71 -8.91 -12.78
C LYS A 42 21.83 -8.20 -14.13
N LEU A 43 21.42 -6.94 -14.18
CA LEU A 43 21.53 -6.11 -15.36
C LEU A 43 22.99 -5.65 -15.58
N PRO A 44 23.38 -5.31 -16.82
CA PRO A 44 24.73 -4.81 -17.12
C PRO A 44 25.12 -3.55 -16.36
N ASN A 45 24.13 -2.73 -15.97
CA ASN A 45 24.33 -1.52 -15.16
C ASN A 45 24.54 -1.82 -13.65
N GLY A 46 24.54 -3.09 -13.24
CA GLY A 46 24.75 -3.52 -11.86
C GLY A 46 23.48 -3.63 -11.01
N LEU A 47 22.30 -3.28 -11.55
CA LEU A 47 21.02 -3.44 -10.85
C LEU A 47 20.65 -4.92 -10.75
N VAL A 48 20.17 -5.31 -9.57
CA VAL A 48 19.77 -6.68 -9.26
C VAL A 48 18.26 -6.75 -9.15
N ILE A 49 17.65 -7.68 -9.89
CA ILE A 49 16.24 -8.01 -9.84
C ILE A 49 16.12 -9.41 -9.27
N ALA A 50 15.35 -9.55 -8.20
CA ALA A 50 14.99 -10.82 -7.61
C ALA A 50 13.47 -10.94 -7.61
N SER A 51 12.93 -11.97 -8.28
CA SER A 51 11.50 -12.25 -8.38
C SER A 51 11.21 -13.64 -7.85
N TRP A 52 10.10 -13.77 -7.12
CA TRP A 52 9.65 -15.04 -6.59
C TRP A 52 8.12 -15.10 -6.60
N GLU A 53 7.60 -16.12 -7.27
CA GLU A 53 6.16 -16.38 -7.32
C GLU A 53 5.76 -17.26 -6.14
N ASN A 54 4.86 -16.71 -5.32
CA ASN A 54 4.41 -17.38 -4.10
C ASN A 54 2.98 -17.91 -4.23
N TYR A 55 2.19 -17.46 -5.21
CA TYR A 55 0.77 -17.77 -5.48
C TYR A 55 -0.34 -17.12 -4.62
N PRO A 56 -0.10 -16.32 -3.55
CA PRO A 56 -1.15 -15.49 -2.96
C PRO A 56 -1.65 -14.39 -3.88
N PRO A 57 -2.89 -13.90 -3.66
CA PRO A 57 -3.43 -12.74 -4.37
C PRO A 57 -2.80 -11.40 -3.96
N ILE A 58 -1.73 -11.41 -3.15
CA ILE A 58 -1.04 -10.22 -2.66
C ILE A 58 0.40 -10.25 -3.19
N SER A 59 0.74 -9.28 -4.02
CA SER A 59 2.11 -9.07 -4.49
C SER A 59 2.85 -8.11 -3.56
N ARG A 60 4.15 -8.35 -3.36
CA ARG A 60 5.03 -7.44 -2.62
C ARG A 60 6.19 -7.04 -3.53
N ILE A 61 6.38 -5.74 -3.69
CA ILE A 61 7.45 -5.17 -4.50
C ILE A 61 8.31 -4.35 -3.55
N GLY A 62 9.63 -4.62 -3.55
CA GLY A 62 10.61 -3.90 -2.73
C GLY A 62 11.68 -3.30 -3.63
N LEU A 63 12.06 -2.05 -3.34
CA LEU A 63 13.20 -1.38 -3.95
C LEU A 63 14.26 -1.15 -2.87
N PHE A 64 15.39 -1.82 -2.97
CA PHE A 64 16.47 -1.74 -2.01
C PHE A 64 17.59 -0.85 -2.54
N ILE A 65 17.98 0.15 -1.76
CA ILE A 65 19.01 1.14 -2.13
C ILE A 65 20.00 1.26 -0.99
N LYS A 66 21.29 1.27 -1.32
CA LYS A 66 22.38 1.56 -0.37
C LYS A 66 22.43 3.07 -0.08
N ALA A 67 21.48 3.58 0.70
CA ALA A 67 21.32 5.01 0.99
C ALA A 67 20.89 5.30 2.45
N GLY A 68 21.43 4.54 3.41
CA GLY A 68 21.20 4.76 4.84
C GLY A 68 22.09 5.82 5.46
N SER A 69 21.91 6.08 6.77
CA SER A 69 22.65 7.13 7.51
C SER A 69 24.16 6.94 7.54
N ARG A 70 24.68 5.73 7.29
CA ARG A 70 26.12 5.46 7.14
C ARG A 70 26.78 6.22 5.98
N TYR A 71 25.98 6.73 5.05
CA TYR A 71 26.42 7.53 3.91
C TYR A 71 26.19 9.04 4.13
N GLU A 72 25.90 9.45 5.37
CA GLU A 72 25.83 10.86 5.75
C GLU A 72 27.20 11.37 6.22
N ASP A 73 27.45 12.64 5.94
CA ASP A 73 28.59 13.45 6.39
C ASP A 73 28.11 14.53 7.35
N SER A 74 29.04 15.24 8.00
CA SER A 74 28.73 16.32 8.95
C SER A 74 27.85 17.43 8.38
N SER A 75 27.84 17.61 7.06
CA SER A 75 27.04 18.62 6.37
C SER A 75 25.61 18.20 6.02
N ASN A 76 25.26 16.92 6.09
CA ASN A 76 23.95 16.40 5.63
C ASN A 76 23.30 15.41 6.63
N LEU A 77 23.69 15.50 7.90
CA LEU A 77 23.13 14.69 8.99
C LEU A 77 21.60 14.77 9.01
N GLY A 78 20.95 13.61 9.09
CA GLY A 78 19.49 13.48 9.13
C GLY A 78 18.80 13.53 7.77
N THR A 79 19.54 13.64 6.66
CA THR A 79 18.95 13.61 5.30
C THR A 79 18.27 12.27 5.02
N SER A 80 18.82 11.15 5.50
CA SER A 80 18.20 9.82 5.36
C SER A 80 16.85 9.75 6.08
N HIS A 81 16.76 10.42 7.24
CA HIS A 81 15.51 10.50 8.00
C HIS A 81 14.48 11.36 7.26
N LEU A 82 14.89 12.51 6.71
CA LEU A 82 14.02 13.33 5.86
C LEU A 82 13.57 12.57 4.62
N LEU A 83 14.47 11.84 3.95
CA LEU A 83 14.16 11.04 2.77
C LEU A 83 13.11 9.96 3.08
N ARG A 84 13.17 9.34 4.27
CA ARG A 84 12.16 8.40 4.73
C ARG A 84 10.78 9.03 4.89
N LEU A 85 10.71 10.27 5.38
CA LEU A 85 9.44 11.02 5.51
C LEU A 85 8.95 11.58 4.17
N ALA A 86 9.87 11.84 3.23
CA ALA A 86 9.59 12.46 1.94
C ALA A 86 8.93 11.52 0.91
N SER A 87 8.61 10.28 1.26
CA SER A 87 8.12 9.24 0.34
C SER A 87 6.86 9.60 -0.44
N SER A 88 6.01 10.45 0.13
CA SER A 88 4.71 10.85 -0.43
C SER A 88 4.72 12.27 -1.02
N LEU A 89 5.88 12.91 -1.07
CA LEU A 89 6.01 14.26 -1.64
C LEU A 89 5.96 14.24 -3.17
N THR A 90 5.73 15.42 -3.75
CA THR A 90 5.66 15.61 -5.20
C THR A 90 6.97 15.20 -5.88
N THR A 91 6.85 14.41 -6.94
CA THR A 91 7.94 14.03 -7.83
C THR A 91 7.83 14.81 -9.14
N LYS A 92 8.84 14.70 -10.01
CA LYS A 92 8.78 15.33 -11.35
C LYS A 92 7.63 14.79 -12.22
N GLY A 93 7.20 13.55 -12.01
CA GLY A 93 6.16 12.89 -12.84
C GLY A 93 4.76 12.82 -12.20
N ALA A 94 4.65 13.06 -10.89
CA ALA A 94 3.39 12.97 -10.17
C ALA A 94 3.38 13.87 -8.92
N SER A 95 2.28 14.61 -8.71
CA SER A 95 2.06 15.39 -7.50
C SER A 95 1.74 14.49 -6.31
N SER A 96 2.03 14.95 -5.08
CA SER A 96 1.63 14.26 -3.85
C SER A 96 0.12 13.97 -3.81
N PHE A 97 -0.69 14.92 -4.30
CA PHE A 97 -2.15 14.78 -4.47
C PHE A 97 -2.57 13.71 -5.49
N LYS A 98 -1.67 13.26 -6.36
CA LYS A 98 -1.93 12.14 -7.28
C LYS A 98 -1.39 10.82 -6.73
N ILE A 99 -0.24 10.85 -6.04
CA ILE A 99 0.44 9.66 -5.54
C ILE A 99 -0.39 8.96 -4.45
N MET A 100 -0.78 9.67 -3.40
CA MET A 100 -1.50 9.04 -2.27
C MET A 100 -2.86 8.48 -2.70
N PRO A 101 -3.74 9.25 -3.39
CA PRO A 101 -5.01 8.70 -3.85
C PRO A 101 -4.84 7.60 -4.90
N GLY A 102 -3.77 7.64 -5.71
CA GLY A 102 -3.48 6.59 -6.69
C GLY A 102 -3.16 5.25 -6.03
N ILE A 103 -2.40 5.26 -4.92
CA ILE A 103 -2.09 4.06 -4.14
C ILE A 103 -3.34 3.56 -3.39
N GLU A 104 -4.13 4.47 -2.83
CA GLU A 104 -5.37 4.12 -2.12
C GLU A 104 -6.46 3.57 -3.05
N ALA A 105 -6.57 4.10 -4.27
CA ALA A 105 -7.54 3.64 -5.26
C ALA A 105 -7.35 2.16 -5.65
N VAL A 106 -6.12 1.64 -5.57
CA VAL A 106 -5.80 0.22 -5.80
C VAL A 106 -5.79 -0.61 -4.50
N GLY A 107 -6.08 0.00 -3.35
CA GLY A 107 -6.00 -0.65 -2.04
C GLY A 107 -4.57 -1.01 -1.62
N GLY A 108 -3.57 -0.36 -2.21
CA GLY A 108 -2.17 -0.64 -1.97
C GLY A 108 -1.62 0.02 -0.70
N LYS A 109 -0.41 -0.38 -0.29
CA LYS A 109 0.32 0.26 0.80
C LYS A 109 1.78 0.47 0.40
N GLY A 110 2.24 1.73 0.42
CA GLY A 110 3.64 2.08 0.28
C GLY A 110 4.24 2.47 1.63
N TYR A 111 5.45 2.00 1.95
CA TYR A 111 6.20 2.45 3.12
C TYR A 111 7.69 2.41 2.85
N PHE A 112 8.41 3.41 3.38
CA PHE A 112 9.86 3.44 3.36
C PHE A 112 10.40 2.96 4.70
N ARG A 113 11.28 1.97 4.64
CA ARG A 113 11.97 1.42 5.80
C ARG A 113 13.46 1.56 5.60
N HIS A 114 14.13 2.07 6.62
CA HIS A 114 15.57 1.93 6.77
C HIS A 114 15.83 0.55 7.38
N GLU A 115 16.56 -0.31 6.68
CA GLU A 115 17.07 -1.56 7.24
C GLU A 115 18.54 -1.38 7.59
N HIS A 116 18.88 -1.66 8.85
CA HIS A 116 20.26 -1.75 9.31
C HIS A 116 20.79 -3.09 8.79
N ASN A 117 21.76 -3.07 7.87
CA ASN A 117 22.53 -4.25 7.55
C ASN A 117 23.77 -4.20 8.43
N ASP A 118 23.88 -5.16 9.35
CA ASP A 118 25.10 -5.44 10.11
C ASP A 118 26.19 -6.01 9.19
#